data_AF-A0A075M7V4-F1
#
_entry.id   AF-A0A075M7V4-F1
#
_cell.length_a   1.000
_cell.length_b   1.000
_cell.length_c   1.000
_cell.angle_alpha   90.00
_cell.angle_beta   90.00
_cell.angle_gamma   90.00
#
_symmetry.space_group_name_H-M   'P 1'
#
loop_
_entity.id
_entity.type
_entity.pdbx_description
1 polymer ?
#
loop_
_entity_poly.entity_id
_entity_poly.type
_entity_poly.pdbx_seq_one_letter_code
_entity_poly.pdbx_strand_id
1 'polypeptide(L)' 'MECGAILQQICSVRGAINGLMNEMLEVHLKDTLVSGETTEQQRKEELAEIAKILKSYLK' A
#
# COMPACT_ATOMS: atom_id res chain seq x y z
N MET A 1 22.95 21.87 12.53
CA MET A 1 23.49 20.64 11.91
C MET A 1 22.58 19.45 12.20
N GLU A 2 22.09 19.28 13.43
CA GLU A 2 21.16 18.19 13.83
C GLU A 2 19.81 18.13 13.09
N CYS A 3 19.12 19.26 12.87
CA CYS A 3 17.80 19.24 12.23
C CYS A 3 17.82 18.71 10.80
N GLY A 4 18.91 18.96 10.05
CA GLY A 4 19.05 18.46 8.68
C GLY A 4 19.17 16.93 8.63
N ALA A 5 19.92 16.34 9.55
CA ALA A 5 20.06 14.89 9.65
C ALA A 5 18.73 14.22 10.04
N ILE A 6 17.98 14.80 10.98
CA ILE A 6 16.65 14.30 11.37
C ILE A 6 15.67 14.38 10.19
N LEU A 7 15.64 15.51 9.46
CA LEU A 7 14.81 15.65 8.26
C LEU A 7 15.18 14.62 7.19
N GLN A 8 16.46 14.37 6.96
CA GLN A 8 16.93 13.36 6.01
C GLN A 8 16.48 11.95 6.41
N GLN A 9 16.52 11.61 7.70
CA GLN A 9 16.01 10.33 8.19
C GLN A 9 14.50 10.20 7.97
N ILE A 10 13.71 11.23 8.27
CA ILE A 10 12.26 11.25 8.02
C ILE A 10 11.97 11.04 6.53
N CYS A 11 12.68 11.74 5.64
CA CYS A 11 12.54 11.56 4.20
C CYS A 11 12.88 10.15 3.75
N SER A 12 13.94 9.55 4.31
CA SER A 12 14.39 8.19 3.98
C SER A 12 13.37 7.14 4.43
N VAL A 13 12.86 7.26 5.66
CA VAL A 13 11.81 6.37 6.19
C VAL A 13 10.52 6.47 5.38
N ARG A 14 10.09 7.69 5.04
CA ARG A 14 8.92 7.90 4.17
C ARG A 14 9.09 7.22 2.81
N GLY A 15 10.28 7.34 2.21
CA GLY A 15 10.60 6.67 0.95
C GLY A 15 10.53 5.15 1.04
N ALA A 16 11.12 4.57 2.10
CA ALA A 16 11.09 3.13 2.33
C ALA A 16 9.66 2.59 2.55
N ILE A 17 8.85 3.29 3.36
CA ILE A 17 7.44 2.92 3.59
C ILE A 17 6.63 2.99 2.30
N ASN A 18 6.87 4.00 1.45
CA ASN A 18 6.20 4.11 0.16
C ASN A 18 6.57 2.94 -0.77
N GLY A 19 7.85 2.53 -0.81
CA GLY A 19 8.28 1.36 -1.56
C GLY A 19 7.59 0.08 -1.08
N LEU A 20 7.61 -0.17 0.23
CA LEU A 20 6.97 -1.34 0.84
C LEU A 20 5.46 -1.38 0.60
N MET A 21 4.78 -0.23 0.64
CA MET A 21 3.35 -0.15 0.38
C MET A 21 3.00 -0.62 -1.03
N ASN A 22 3.80 -0.24 -2.03
CA ASN A 22 3.60 -0.66 -3.42
C ASN A 22 3.76 -2.18 -3.57
N GLU A 23 4.82 -2.75 -2.97
CA GLU A 23 5.05 -4.20 -2.98
C GLU A 23 3.91 -4.96 -2.31
N MET A 24 3.44 -4.47 -1.15
CA MET A 24 2.36 -5.14 -0.41
C MET A 24 1.02 -5.06 -1.16
N LEU A 25 0.72 -3.93 -1.80
CA LEU A 25 -0.47 -3.78 -2.64
C LEU A 25 -0.45 -4.77 -3.81
N GLU A 26 0.69 -4.94 -4.48
CA GLU A 26 0.83 -5.90 -5.57
C GLU A 26 0.58 -7.34 -5.11
N VAL A 27 1.25 -7.76 -4.04
CA VAL A 27 1.09 -9.12 -3.47
C VAL A 27 -0.37 -9.36 -3.07
N HIS A 28 -0.96 -8.43 -2.32
CA HIS A 28 -2.33 -8.56 -1.81
C HIS A 28 -3.38 -8.63 -2.93
N LEU A 29 -3.24 -7.80 -3.96
CA LEU A 29 -4.12 -7.83 -5.13
C LEU A 29 -3.97 -9.14 -5.92
N LYS A 30 -2.73 -9.60 -6.12
CA LYS A 30 -2.46 -10.85 -6.85
C LYS A 30 -3.03 -12.05 -6.11
N ASP A 31 -2.88 -12.10 -4.80
CA ASP A 31 -3.38 -13.21 -3.98
C ASP A 31 -4.91 -13.18 -3.90
N THR A 32 -5.52 -12.02 -3.69
CA THR A 32 -6.97 -11.95 -3.42
C THR A 32 -7.83 -11.92 -4.69
N LEU A 33 -7.37 -11.21 -5.75
CA LEU A 33 -8.17 -10.98 -6.96
C LEU A 33 -7.81 -11.89 -8.13
N VAL A 34 -6.58 -12.41 -8.19
CA VAL A 34 -6.09 -13.16 -9.37
C VAL A 34 -5.93 -14.65 -9.09
N SER A 35 -5.19 -15.00 -8.04
CA SER A 35 -4.71 -16.37 -7.82
C SER A 35 -5.42 -17.11 -6.69
N GLY A 36 -6.08 -16.40 -5.77
CA GLY A 36 -6.74 -16.99 -4.61
C GLY A 36 -8.10 -17.60 -4.93
N GLU A 37 -8.47 -18.62 -4.14
CA GLU A 37 -9.80 -19.23 -4.14
C GLU A 37 -10.82 -18.31 -3.43
N THR A 38 -11.08 -17.15 -4.03
CA THR A 38 -12.07 -16.19 -3.52
C THR A 38 -13.40 -16.30 -4.27
N THR A 39 -14.49 -16.03 -3.57
CA THR A 39 -15.81 -15.84 -4.18
C THR A 39 -15.90 -14.45 -4.83
N GLU A 40 -16.86 -14.27 -5.72
CA GLU A 40 -17.12 -12.96 -6.34
C GLU A 40 -17.47 -11.88 -5.29
N GLN A 41 -18.21 -12.26 -4.25
CA GLN A 41 -18.59 -11.34 -3.18
C GLN A 41 -17.36 -10.87 -2.39
N GLN A 42 -16.45 -11.79 -2.02
CA GLN A 42 -15.20 -11.44 -1.34
C GLN A 42 -14.32 -10.51 -2.19
N ARG A 43 -14.21 -10.75 -3.50
CA ARG A 43 -13.47 -9.84 -4.39
C ARG A 43 -14.08 -8.44 -4.47
N LYS A 44 -15.41 -8.31 -4.45
CA LYS A 44 -16.10 -7.02 -4.47
C LYS A 44 -15.86 -6.22 -3.18
N GLU A 45 -15.93 -6.88 -2.04
CA GLU A 45 -15.65 -6.27 -0.73
C GLU A 45 -14.20 -5.81 -0.65
N GLU A 46 -13.26 -6.68 -1.05
CA GLU A 46 -11.84 -6.34 -1.06
C GLU A 46 -11.52 -5.16 -1.97
N LEU A 47 -12.09 -5.14 -3.18
CA LEU A 47 -11.91 -4.03 -4.12
C LEU A 47 -12.37 -2.69 -3.53
N ALA A 48 -13.47 -2.69 -2.76
CA ALA A 48 -13.99 -1.49 -2.12
C ALA A 48 -13.03 -0.95 -1.04
N GLU A 49 -12.46 -1.85 -0.23
CA GLU A 49 -11.49 -1.48 0.80
C GLU A 49 -10.17 -0.98 0.20
N ILE A 50 -9.63 -1.67 -0.81
CA ILE A 50 -8.40 -1.22 -1.49
C ILE A 50 -8.62 0.13 -2.19
N ALA A 51 -9.77 0.34 -2.83
CA ALA A 51 -10.09 1.63 -3.46
C ALA A 51 -10.10 2.79 -2.45
N LYS A 52 -10.51 2.54 -1.20
CA LYS A 52 -10.47 3.53 -0.12
C LYS A 52 -9.03 3.84 0.31
N ILE A 53 -8.19 2.82 0.44
CA ILE A 53 -6.77 2.96 0.76
C ILE A 53 -6.06 3.75 -0.34
N LEU A 54 -6.22 3.36 -1.61
CA LEU A 54 -5.61 4.04 -2.75
C LEU A 54 -6.04 5.52 -2.84
N LYS A 55 -7.31 5.84 -2.56
CA LYS A 55 -7.78 7.23 -2.49
C LYS A 55 -7.14 8.05 -1.37
N SER A 56 -6.71 7.43 -0.27
CA SER A 56 -5.94 8.12 0.78
C SER A 56 -4.47 8.27 0.44
N TYR A 57 -3.92 7.36 -0.36
CA TYR A 57 -2.51 7.33 -0.72
C TYR A 57 -2.15 8.21 -1.93
N LEU A 58 -3.05 8.30 -2.92
CA LEU A 58 -2.87 9.08 -4.15
C LEU A 58 -3.33 10.54 -4.02
N LYS A 59 -3.51 11.03 -2.78
CA LYS A 59 -3.80 12.45 -2.52
C LYS A 59 -2.53 13.28 -2.43
#